data_AF-A0A377DIR9-F1
#
_entry.id   AF-A0A377DIR9-F1
#
_cell.length_a   1.000
_cell.length_b   1.000
_cell.length_c   1.000
_cell.angle_alpha   90.00
_cell.angle_beta   90.00
_cell.angle_gamma   90.00
#
_symmetry.space_group_name_H-M   'P 1'
#
loop_
_entity.id
_entity.type
_entity.pdbx_description
1 polymer ?
#
loop_
_entity_poly.entity_id
_entity_poly.type
_entity_poly.pdbx_seq_one_letter_code
_entity_poly.pdbx_strand_id
1 'polypeptide(L)'
;MVLIDGNRCPKLPMPAMAVVKGDSRVPEISAASILAKVTRDAEMAALDIVFPQYGFAQHKGYPTAFHLEKLAEHGATEHHRRSFGACQTRTGTCVLILVSRLSKPESEDV
;
A
#
# COMPACT_ATOMS: atom_id res chain seq x y z
N MET A 1 1.85 24.74 -6.94
CA MET A 1 2.70 23.80 -7.70
C MET A 1 2.90 22.56 -6.84
N VAL A 2 2.75 21.36 -7.40
CA VAL A 2 2.88 20.09 -6.67
C VAL A 2 4.29 19.54 -6.83
N LEU A 3 4.91 19.12 -5.74
CA LEU A 3 6.22 18.46 -5.75
C LEU A 3 6.03 16.98 -5.49
N ILE A 4 6.60 16.14 -6.35
CA ILE A 4 6.34 14.70 -6.36
C ILE A 4 7.67 13.97 -6.18
N ASP A 5 7.74 13.10 -5.18
CA ASP A 5 8.92 12.26 -5.01
C ASP A 5 9.06 11.27 -6.16
N GLY A 6 10.25 11.25 -6.79
CA GLY A 6 10.60 10.32 -7.85
C GLY A 6 10.95 11.01 -9.17
N ASN A 7 10.78 10.27 -10.28
CA ASN A 7 11.26 10.67 -11.60
C ASN A 7 10.14 10.99 -12.60
N ARG A 8 8.88 10.86 -12.20
CA ARG A 8 7.71 11.02 -13.09
C ARG A 8 6.59 11.75 -12.38
N CYS A 9 5.97 12.70 -13.08
CA CYS A 9 4.72 13.31 -12.65
C CYS A 9 3.53 12.51 -13.22
N PRO A 10 2.51 12.16 -12.41
CA PRO A 10 1.23 11.73 -12.91
C PRO A 10 0.51 12.90 -13.60
N LYS A 11 -0.50 12.59 -14.41
CA LYS A 11 -1.37 13.61 -15.01
C LYS A 11 -2.20 14.25 -13.90
N LEU A 12 -1.90 15.49 -13.57
CA LEU A 12 -2.61 16.28 -12.57
C LEU A 12 -3.22 17.53 -13.25
N PRO A 13 -4.36 18.05 -12.75
CA PRO A 13 -4.99 19.26 -13.28
C PRO A 13 -4.20 20.54 -12.94
N MET A 14 -3.05 20.42 -12.31
CA MET A 14 -2.25 21.53 -11.78
C MET A 14 -0.75 21.32 -12.08
N PRO A 15 0.06 22.40 -12.11
CA PRO A 15 1.50 22.29 -12.36
C PRO A 15 2.18 21.38 -11.34
N ALA A 16 2.96 20.41 -11.83
CA ALA A 16 3.65 19.41 -11.02
C ALA A 16 5.09 19.22 -11.46
N MET A 17 5.98 18.99 -10.51
CA MET A 17 7.41 18.75 -10.74
C MET A 17 7.87 17.52 -9.95
N ALA A 18 8.59 16.63 -10.64
CA ALA A 18 9.20 15.46 -10.03
C ALA A 18 10.55 15.82 -9.42
N VAL A 19 10.80 15.39 -8.18
CA VAL A 19 12.05 15.59 -7.46
C VAL A 19 12.60 14.23 -7.06
N VAL A 20 13.74 13.85 -7.63
CA VAL A 20 14.41 12.60 -7.29
C VAL A 20 14.96 12.69 -5.86
N LYS A 21 14.58 11.73 -5.01
CA LYS A 21 14.88 11.71 -3.56
C LYS A 21 14.34 12.96 -2.86
N GLY A 22 13.11 13.34 -3.21
CA GLY A 22 12.47 14.54 -2.72
C GLY A 22 12.24 14.53 -1.21
N ASP A 23 12.02 13.34 -0.64
CA ASP A 23 11.89 13.09 0.80
C ASP A 23 13.06 13.63 1.64
N SER A 24 14.28 13.59 1.10
CA SER A 24 15.50 14.09 1.74
C SER A 24 15.85 15.55 1.41
N ARG A 25 15.13 16.16 0.46
CA ARG A 25 15.51 17.46 -0.13
C ARG A 25 14.44 18.54 0.02
N VAL A 26 13.18 18.14 0.20
CA VAL A 26 12.02 19.02 0.24
C VAL A 26 11.21 18.68 1.50
N PRO A 27 11.08 19.63 2.45
CA PRO A 27 10.35 19.39 3.70
C PRO A 27 8.91 18.92 3.50
N GLU A 28 8.21 19.45 2.50
CA GLU A 28 6.82 19.10 2.18
C GLU A 28 6.69 17.65 1.70
N ILE A 29 7.64 17.19 0.89
CA ILE A 29 7.69 15.78 0.45
C ILE A 29 8.01 14.88 1.66
N SER A 30 8.93 15.30 2.52
CA SER A 30 9.26 14.57 3.75
C SER A 30 8.04 14.37 4.65
N ALA A 31 7.30 15.45 4.91
CA ALA A 31 6.07 15.41 5.69
C ALA A 31 5.00 14.49 5.05
N ALA A 32 4.82 14.57 3.73
CA ALA A 32 3.91 13.69 3.00
C ALA A 32 4.31 12.20 3.12
N SER A 33 5.60 11.89 3.03
CA SER A 33 6.12 10.52 3.18
C SER A 33 5.88 9.95 4.59
N ILE A 34 6.02 10.78 5.63
CA ILE A 34 5.71 10.37 7.01
C ILE A 34 4.23 10.04 7.15
N LEU A 35 3.34 10.93 6.69
CA LEU A 35 1.90 10.69 6.73
C LEU A 35 1.53 9.40 5.99
N ALA A 36 2.03 9.22 4.76
CA ALA A 36 1.78 8.03 3.97
C ALA A 36 2.25 6.74 4.67
N LYS A 37 3.43 6.77 5.32
CA LYS A 37 3.98 5.61 6.03
C LYS A 37 3.17 5.28 7.28
N VAL A 38 2.86 6.27 8.10
CA VAL A 38 2.11 6.09 9.36
C VAL A 38 0.70 5.56 9.07
N THR A 39 -0.01 6.16 8.11
CA THR A 39 -1.35 5.70 7.70
C THR A 39 -1.30 4.26 7.22
N ARG A 40 -0.37 3.94 6.31
CA ARG A 40 -0.22 2.57 5.80
C ARG A 40 0.08 1.57 6.91
N ASP A 41 1.00 1.89 7.83
CA ASP A 41 1.38 0.96 8.89
C ASP A 41 0.23 0.70 9.88
N ALA A 42 -0.62 1.70 10.12
CA ALA A 42 -1.84 1.57 10.93
C ALA A 42 -2.88 0.68 10.23
N GLU A 43 -3.11 0.88 8.93
CA GLU A 43 -4.03 0.04 8.16
C GLU A 43 -3.56 -1.43 8.10
N MET A 44 -2.25 -1.67 8.01
CA MET A 44 -1.70 -3.03 8.05
C MET A 44 -1.91 -3.70 9.41
N ALA A 45 -1.84 -2.93 10.51
CA ALA A 45 -2.14 -3.44 11.84
C ALA A 45 -3.64 -3.74 12.00
N ALA A 46 -4.53 -2.91 11.44
CA ALA A 46 -5.96 -3.18 11.41
C ALA A 46 -6.29 -4.45 10.61
N LEU A 47 -5.65 -4.64 9.45
CA LEU A 47 -5.81 -5.86 8.65
C LEU A 47 -5.29 -7.11 9.38
N ASP A 48 -4.24 -6.98 10.17
CA ASP A 48 -3.69 -8.09 10.97
C ASP A 48 -4.71 -8.60 12.00
N ILE A 49 -5.53 -7.71 12.56
CA ILE A 49 -6.60 -8.09 13.50
C ILE A 49 -7.68 -8.91 12.78
N VAL A 50 -8.04 -8.53 11.54
CA VAL A 50 -9.09 -9.20 10.75
C VAL A 50 -8.57 -10.51 10.14
N PHE A 51 -7.29 -10.55 9.77
CA PHE A 51 -6.63 -11.66 9.08
C PHE A 51 -5.32 -12.07 9.78
N PRO A 52 -5.39 -12.55 11.04
CA PRO A 52 -4.21 -12.83 11.87
C PRO A 52 -3.28 -13.88 11.26
N GLN A 53 -3.81 -14.76 10.41
CA GLN A 53 -3.05 -15.81 9.74
C GLN A 53 -2.02 -15.30 8.72
N TYR A 54 -2.14 -14.07 8.22
CA TYR A 54 -1.20 -13.51 7.23
C TYR A 54 -0.05 -12.71 7.84
N GLY A 55 -0.19 -12.22 9.08
CA GLY A 55 0.85 -11.43 9.75
C GLY A 55 1.12 -10.06 9.11
N PHE A 56 0.08 -9.40 8.59
CA PHE A 56 0.15 -8.11 7.92
C PHE A 56 0.86 -7.02 8.74
N ALA A 57 0.76 -7.06 10.07
CA ALA A 57 1.42 -6.10 10.94
C ALA A 57 2.96 -6.17 10.83
N GLN A 58 3.53 -7.34 10.50
CA GLN A 58 4.98 -7.55 10.45
C GLN A 58 5.57 -7.11 9.10
N HIS A 59 4.99 -7.59 8.00
CA HIS A 59 5.56 -7.38 6.66
C HIS A 59 4.90 -6.23 5.91
N LYS A 60 3.88 -5.56 6.46
CA LYS A 60 3.22 -4.37 5.89
C LYS A 60 2.77 -4.50 4.43
N GLY A 61 2.39 -5.73 4.05
CA GLY A 61 2.01 -6.07 2.68
C GLY A 61 3.16 -6.18 1.67
N TYR A 62 4.41 -6.20 2.10
CA TYR A 62 5.53 -6.58 1.22
C TYR A 62 5.54 -8.11 0.98
N PRO A 63 5.94 -8.56 -0.22
CA PRO A 63 5.98 -9.98 -0.59
C PRO A 63 7.21 -10.66 0.03
N THR A 64 7.21 -10.80 1.35
CA THR A 64 8.22 -11.57 2.09
C THR A 64 7.97 -13.07 1.90
N ALA A 65 9.00 -13.91 2.12
CA ALA A 65 8.84 -15.36 2.05
C ALA A 65 7.69 -15.85 2.95
N PHE A 66 7.60 -15.31 4.17
CA PHE A 66 6.51 -15.57 5.09
C PHE A 66 5.14 -15.18 4.51
N HIS A 67 5.03 -14.00 3.89
CA HIS A 67 3.76 -13.58 3.29
C HIS A 67 3.34 -14.49 2.13
N LEU A 68 4.29 -14.92 1.31
CA LEU A 68 4.03 -15.82 0.18
C LEU A 68 3.64 -17.23 0.64
N GLU A 69 4.22 -17.71 1.73
CA GLU A 69 3.84 -18.98 2.38
C GLU A 69 2.38 -18.92 2.86
N LYS A 70 2.02 -17.89 3.64
CA LYS A 70 0.64 -17.68 4.11
C LYS A 70 -0.36 -17.47 2.98
N LEU A 71 0.07 -16.82 1.90
CA LEU A 71 -0.74 -16.66 0.69
C LEU A 71 -0.96 -18.00 -0.03
N ALA A 72 0.02 -18.89 -0.04
CA ALA A 72 -0.12 -20.23 -0.61
C ALA A 72 -1.03 -21.14 0.23
N GLU A 73 -0.97 -21.01 1.56
CA GLU A 73 -1.80 -21.76 2.52
C GLU A 73 -3.27 -21.30 2.52
N HIS A 74 -3.50 -19.98 2.57
CA HIS A 74 -4.84 -19.41 2.79
C HIS A 74 -5.48 -18.79 1.54
N GLY A 75 -4.73 -18.67 0.44
CA GLY A 75 -5.18 -17.96 -0.77
C GLY A 75 -5.11 -16.44 -0.61
N ALA A 76 -5.46 -15.69 -1.66
CA ALA A 76 -5.47 -14.22 -1.60
C ALA A 76 -6.82 -13.66 -1.16
N THR A 77 -6.76 -12.56 -0.41
CA THR A 77 -7.91 -11.79 0.05
C THR A 77 -8.28 -10.68 -0.95
N GLU A 78 -9.37 -9.95 -0.69
CA GLU A 78 -9.74 -8.77 -1.48
C GLU A 78 -8.72 -7.63 -1.40
N HIS A 79 -7.94 -7.58 -0.31
CA HIS A 79 -6.91 -6.57 -0.10
C HIS A 79 -5.67 -6.81 -0.96
N HIS A 80 -5.58 -7.96 -1.63
CA HIS A 80 -4.53 -8.26 -2.58
C HIS A 80 -4.91 -7.71 -4.00
N ARG A 81 -4.36 -6.54 -4.41
CA ARG A 81 -4.11 -6.05 -5.83
C ARG A 81 -3.48 -7.03 -6.88
N ARG A 82 -4.31 -7.73 -7.65
CA ARG A 82 -3.92 -8.83 -8.59
C ARG A 82 -2.94 -8.50 -9.76
N SER A 83 -2.51 -7.25 -9.94
CA SER A 83 -1.85 -6.74 -11.16
C SER A 83 -0.38 -6.31 -11.02
N PHE A 84 0.35 -6.78 -10.00
CA PHE A 84 1.79 -6.49 -9.83
C PHE A 84 2.67 -7.50 -10.61
N GLY A 85 3.40 -7.00 -11.61
CA GLY A 85 4.04 -7.80 -12.66
C GLY A 85 5.27 -8.65 -12.27
N ALA A 86 5.68 -8.70 -11.00
CA ALA A 86 6.90 -9.41 -10.60
C ALA A 86 6.66 -10.80 -9.96
N CYS A 87 5.41 -11.25 -9.78
CA CYS A 87 5.16 -12.55 -9.16
C CYS A 87 3.95 -13.26 -9.81
N GLN A 88 4.19 -13.90 -10.95
CA GLN A 88 3.36 -15.00 -11.43
C GLN A 88 3.87 -16.30 -10.79
N THR A 89 3.40 -16.61 -9.58
CA THR A 89 3.49 -17.99 -9.07
C THR A 89 2.13 -18.67 -9.24
N ARG A 90 2.18 -20.00 -9.38
CA ARG A 90 1.22 -20.99 -9.93
C ARG A 90 -0.30 -20.83 -9.65
N THR A 91 -0.74 -19.91 -8.81
CA THR A 91 -2.16 -19.69 -8.48
C THR A 91 -2.75 -18.40 -9.08
N GLY A 92 -1.95 -17.60 -9.81
CA GLY A 92 -2.46 -16.37 -10.46
C GLY A 92 -2.80 -15.26 -9.47
N THR A 93 -2.42 -15.42 -8.20
CA THR A 93 -2.70 -14.47 -7.13
C THR A 93 -1.41 -13.80 -6.68
N CYS A 94 -1.36 -12.51 -6.98
CA CYS A 94 -0.25 -11.60 -6.82
C CYS A 94 -0.15 -11.19 -5.30
N VAL A 95 0.68 -10.30 -4.75
CA VAL A 95 0.27 -8.90 -4.52
C VAL A 95 0.97 -8.20 -3.30
N LEU A 96 1.37 -6.93 -3.48
CA LEU A 96 1.38 -5.82 -2.49
C LEU A 96 -0.02 -5.25 -2.15
N ILE A 97 -0.41 -5.25 -0.86
CA ILE A 97 -1.78 -4.93 -0.40
C ILE A 97 -2.29 -3.56 -0.91
N LEU A 98 -3.48 -3.55 -1.52
CA LEU A 98 -4.21 -2.32 -1.84
C LEU A 98 -4.90 -1.85 -0.56
N VAL A 99 -4.38 -0.78 0.03
CA VAL A 99 -4.91 -0.28 1.31
C VAL A 99 -6.08 0.69 1.13
N SER A 100 -6.53 0.94 -0.10
CA SER A 100 -7.54 1.97 -0.39
C SER A 100 -9.00 1.54 -0.14
N ARG A 101 -9.31 0.74 0.89
CA ARG A 101 -10.71 0.34 1.16
C ARG A 101 -11.12 0.07 2.61
N LEU A 102 -10.39 0.53 3.63
CA LEU A 102 -10.84 0.44 5.04
C LEU A 102 -11.49 1.73 5.58
N SER A 103 -12.05 2.56 4.70
CA SER A 103 -12.86 3.71 5.11
C SER A 103 -14.05 3.89 4.18
N LYS A 104 -15.02 2.97 4.27
CA LYS A 104 -16.40 3.42 4.28
C LYS A 104 -16.92 3.15 5.68
N PRO A 105 -17.13 4.17 6.54
CA PRO A 105 -18.19 4.03 7.51
C PRO A 105 -19.47 3.79 6.70
N GLU A 106 -20.15 2.68 6.97
CA GLU A 106 -21.57 2.58 6.68
C GLU A 106 -22.26 3.70 7.45
N SER A 107 -22.58 4.79 6.75
CA SER A 107 -23.67 5.66 7.17
C SER A 107 -24.95 5.02 6.61
N GLU A 108 -25.43 3.99 7.32
CA GLU A 108 -26.86 3.70 7.39
C GLU A 108 -27.51 4.82 8.22
N ASP A 109 -28.61 5.35 7.69
CA ASP A 109 -29.66 6.15 8.35
C ASP A 109 -29.29 7.43 9.12
N VAL A 110 -29.60 8.59 8.50
CA VAL A 110 -30.63 9.59 8.90
C VAL A 110 -30.50 10.86 8.05
#